data_AF-A0AAV9JZW4-F1
#
_entry.id   AF-A0AAV9JZW4-F1
#
_cell.length_a   1.000
_cell.length_b   1.000
_cell.length_c   1.000
_cell.angle_alpha   90.00
_cell.angle_beta   90.00
_cell.angle_gamma   90.00
#
_symmetry.space_group_name_H-M   'P 1'
#
loop_
_entity.id
_entity.type
_entity.pdbx_description
1 polymer ?
#
loop_
_entity_poly.entity_id
_entity_poly.type
_entity_poly.pdbx_seq_one_letter_code
_entity_poly.pdbx_strand_id
1 'polypeptide(L)'
;MKKSLEFIAVIEACGLIDLGFSGQKFTWTNKRGIHHRIWKRLYRALANDAWLEKMPQTTITHLPSVGSDHCPLLMGMKAAKNDHTRYFKFLNFWTDQFNFLDIVKACWERKVEGNNMWRFHQKLKRLSSTLSNWSREEFGDVFNKVKDYEQKVQAAEEKLIQDCIDTNRAKIA
;
A
#
# COMPACT_ATOMS: atom_id res chain seq x y z
N MET A 1 26.14 -0.41 27.01
CA MET A 1 26.45 -0.07 25.60
C MET A 1 27.14 -1.18 24.80
N LYS A 2 27.66 -2.27 25.41
CA LYS A 2 28.40 -3.33 24.69
C LYS A 2 27.55 -4.28 23.82
N LYS A 3 26.25 -4.46 24.10
CA LYS A 3 25.41 -5.50 23.49
C LYS A 3 25.10 -5.33 22.00
N SER A 4 25.40 -4.19 21.38
CA SER A 4 25.16 -3.96 19.95
C SER A 4 26.43 -4.01 19.10
N LEU A 5 27.62 -4.03 19.69
CA LEU A 5 28.89 -3.99 18.95
C LEU A 5 29.14 -5.28 18.17
N GLU A 6 28.86 -6.44 18.77
CA GLU A 6 28.99 -7.74 18.08
C GLU A 6 28.04 -7.83 16.88
N PHE A 7 26.81 -7.34 17.04
CA PHE A 7 25.84 -7.33 15.94
C PHE A 7 26.28 -6.40 14.80
N ILE A 8 26.80 -5.21 15.12
CA ILE A 8 27.34 -4.29 14.11
C ILE A 8 28.54 -4.90 13.41
N ALA A 9 29.45 -5.53 14.16
CA ALA A 9 30.63 -6.19 13.59
C ALA A 9 30.25 -7.33 12.62
N VAL A 10 29.20 -8.10 12.92
CA VAL A 10 28.68 -9.13 12.01
C VAL A 10 28.07 -8.50 10.75
N ILE A 11 27.30 -7.42 10.88
CA ILE A 11 26.74 -6.71 9.72
C ILE A 11 27.87 -6.24 8.79
N GLU A 12 28.91 -5.63 9.35
CA GLU A 12 30.08 -5.16 8.60
C GLU A 12 30.86 -6.32 7.98
N ALA A 13 31.13 -7.39 8.74
CA ALA A 13 31.86 -8.56 8.26
C ALA A 13 31.12 -9.30 7.13
N CYS A 14 29.78 -9.23 7.11
CA CYS A 14 28.95 -9.78 6.05
C CYS A 14 28.76 -8.84 4.86
N GLY A 15 29.35 -7.63 4.88
CA GLY A 15 29.17 -6.63 3.82
C GLY A 15 27.72 -6.15 3.68
N LEU A 16 26.97 -6.11 4.78
CA LEU A 16 25.58 -5.67 4.81
C LEU A 16 25.49 -4.19 5.18
N ILE A 17 24.57 -3.48 4.53
CA ILE A 17 24.26 -2.08 4.83
C ILE A 17 22.78 -1.92 5.18
N ASP A 18 22.46 -1.00 6.09
CA ASP A 18 21.06 -0.58 6.36
C ASP A 18 20.56 0.22 5.15
N LEU A 19 19.48 -0.25 4.53
CA LEU A 19 18.85 0.39 3.36
C LEU A 19 18.22 1.76 3.68
N GLY A 20 18.20 2.16 4.96
CA GLY A 20 17.48 3.33 5.40
C GLY A 20 15.98 3.09 5.38
N PHE A 21 15.20 4.16 5.55
CA PHE A 21 13.74 4.09 5.54
C PHE A 21 13.11 5.47 5.30
N SER A 22 11.83 5.45 4.95
CA SER A 22 10.91 6.60 4.93
C SER A 22 9.71 6.34 5.86
N GLY A 23 8.99 7.40 6.23
CA GLY A 23 7.88 7.31 7.17
C GLY A 23 8.33 7.43 8.63
N GLN A 24 7.70 6.68 9.53
CA GLN A 24 7.88 6.85 10.97
C GLN A 24 9.29 6.50 11.46
N LYS A 25 9.81 7.29 12.40
CA LYS A 25 11.18 7.09 12.93
C LYS A 25 11.35 5.79 13.74
N PHE A 26 10.28 5.30 14.34
CA PHE A 26 10.30 4.18 15.26
C PHE A 26 9.44 3.04 14.74
N THR A 27 9.87 1.82 15.01
CA THR A 27 9.16 0.63 14.54
C THR A 27 8.47 -0.15 15.64
N TRP A 28 8.64 0.30 16.89
CA TRP A 28 8.07 -0.33 18.07
C TRP A 28 7.82 0.71 19.16
N THR A 29 6.75 0.52 19.93
CA THR A 29 6.45 1.29 21.14
C THR A 29 5.92 0.40 22.24
N ASN A 30 6.32 0.62 23.48
CA ASN A 30 5.77 -0.15 24.61
C ASN A 30 4.30 0.18 24.96
N LYS A 31 3.66 1.11 24.22
CA LYS A 31 2.28 1.60 24.38
C LYS A 31 1.90 2.11 25.78
N ARG A 32 2.87 2.31 26.68
CA ARG A 32 2.60 2.81 28.03
C ARG A 32 2.14 4.28 27.99
N GLY A 33 1.64 4.76 29.14
CA GLY A 33 1.31 6.16 29.35
C GLY A 33 2.50 7.09 29.05
N ILE A 34 2.22 8.37 28.83
CA ILE A 34 3.17 9.37 28.34
C ILE A 34 4.49 9.35 29.09
N HIS A 35 4.45 9.35 30.42
CA HIS A 35 5.64 9.38 31.28
C HIS A 35 6.50 8.11 31.25
N HIS A 36 5.98 7.00 30.70
CA HIS A 36 6.67 5.72 30.61
C HIS A 36 6.78 5.21 29.17
N ARG A 37 6.45 6.05 28.19
CA ARG A 37 6.42 5.67 26.79
C ARG A 37 7.84 5.58 26.25
N ILE A 38 8.14 4.46 25.62
CA ILE A 38 9.42 4.20 24.98
C ILE A 38 9.15 3.86 23.52
N TRP A 39 9.89 4.49 22.62
CA TRP A 39 9.92 4.16 21.21
C TRP A 39 11.30 3.66 20.81
N LYS A 40 11.35 2.64 19.94
CA LYS A 40 12.59 2.11 19.38
C LYS A 40 12.41 1.76 17.91
N ARG A 41 13.46 1.94 17.11
CA ARG A 41 13.59 1.32 15.79
C ARG A 41 14.27 -0.04 15.97
N LEU A 42 13.45 -1.08 16.07
CA LEU A 42 13.92 -2.46 16.27
C LEU A 42 14.09 -3.21 14.95
N TYR A 43 13.33 -2.83 13.92
CA TYR A 43 13.36 -3.49 12.63
C TYR A 43 14.14 -2.65 11.61
N ARG A 44 14.98 -3.33 10.84
CA ARG A 44 15.82 -2.76 9.78
C ARG A 44 15.86 -3.74 8.62
N ALA A 45 15.92 -3.23 7.40
CA ALA A 45 16.22 -4.05 6.24
C ALA A 45 17.69 -3.84 5.87
N LEU A 46 18.42 -4.94 5.74
CA LEU A 46 19.83 -4.94 5.39
C LEU A 46 20.00 -5.55 3.99
N ALA A 47 20.94 -5.03 3.22
CA ALA A 47 21.28 -5.54 1.89
C ALA A 47 22.79 -5.57 1.67
N ASN A 48 23.26 -6.49 0.85
CA ASN A 48 24.65 -6.52 0.37
C ASN A 48 24.76 -5.88 -1.01
N ASP A 49 26.00 -5.71 -1.48
CA ASP A 49 26.31 -5.09 -2.77
C ASP A 49 25.61 -5.80 -3.95
N ALA A 50 25.62 -7.14 -3.95
CA ALA A 50 24.96 -7.94 -4.98
C ALA A 50 23.44 -7.67 -5.10
N TRP A 51 22.77 -7.35 -3.99
CA TRP A 51 21.36 -6.94 -4.01
C TRP A 51 21.21 -5.54 -4.59
N LEU A 52 22.06 -4.59 -4.17
CA LEU A 52 22.01 -3.19 -4.62
C LEU A 52 22.29 -3.06 -6.11
N GLU A 53 23.14 -3.91 -6.67
CA GLU A 53 23.37 -3.99 -8.12
C GLU A 53 22.11 -4.40 -8.89
N LYS A 54 21.35 -5.38 -8.37
CA LYS A 54 20.15 -5.92 -9.05
C LYS A 54 18.92 -5.07 -8.80
N MET A 55 18.81 -4.48 -7.61
CA MET A 55 17.61 -3.78 -7.12
C MET A 55 17.99 -2.42 -6.53
N PRO A 56 18.60 -1.52 -7.32
CA PRO A 56 19.13 -0.24 -6.84
C PRO A 56 18.03 0.71 -6.32
N GLN A 57 16.77 0.50 -6.76
CA GLN A 57 15.62 1.28 -6.32
C GLN A 57 14.82 0.59 -5.20
N THR A 58 15.47 -0.23 -4.38
CA THR A 58 14.83 -0.79 -3.18
C THR A 58 14.58 0.32 -2.17
N THR A 59 13.34 0.47 -1.72
CA THR A 59 12.94 1.45 -0.71
C THR A 59 12.28 0.75 0.47
N ILE A 60 12.50 1.27 1.69
CA ILE A 60 11.81 0.79 2.88
C ILE A 60 10.89 1.90 3.39
N THR A 61 9.64 1.57 3.67
CA THR A 61 8.66 2.48 4.26
C THR A 61 8.11 1.88 5.54
N HIS A 62 8.20 2.62 6.64
CA HIS A 62 7.56 2.26 7.90
C HIS A 62 6.08 2.67 7.85
N LEU A 63 5.19 1.68 7.94
CA LEU A 63 3.73 1.89 7.89
C LEU A 63 3.15 2.14 9.28
N PRO A 64 2.06 2.90 9.42
CA PRO A 64 1.41 3.14 10.72
C PRO A 64 1.16 1.85 11.52
N SER A 65 1.32 1.93 12.83
CA SER A 65 1.33 0.77 13.74
C SER A 65 -0.09 0.24 14.07
N VAL A 66 -1.10 0.57 13.26
CA VAL A 66 -2.55 0.44 13.54
C VAL A 66 -2.89 -0.80 14.39
N GLY A 67 -3.22 -0.58 15.67
CA GLY A 67 -3.62 -1.64 16.61
C GLY A 67 -2.47 -2.50 17.18
N SER A 68 -1.27 -2.48 16.61
CA SER A 68 -0.08 -3.22 17.04
C SER A 68 0.92 -2.34 17.80
N ASP A 69 1.75 -2.91 18.66
CA ASP A 69 2.92 -2.25 19.25
C ASP A 69 4.13 -2.25 18.30
N HIS A 70 3.99 -2.92 17.15
CA HIS A 70 4.93 -2.98 16.06
C HIS A 70 4.41 -2.28 14.79
N CYS A 71 5.30 -1.54 14.15
CA CYS A 71 5.13 -0.89 12.86
C CYS A 71 5.59 -1.82 11.72
N PRO A 72 4.74 -2.14 10.74
CA PRO A 72 5.13 -2.93 9.58
C PRO A 72 6.16 -2.21 8.68
N LEU A 73 7.05 -2.98 8.06
CA LEU A 73 8.00 -2.47 7.06
C LEU A 73 7.54 -2.90 5.67
N LEU A 74 7.27 -1.93 4.81
CA LEU A 74 6.99 -2.15 3.41
C LEU A 74 8.30 -2.02 2.61
N MET A 75 8.76 -3.14 2.05
CA MET A 75 9.87 -3.14 1.08
C MET A 75 9.31 -2.96 -0.32
N GLY A 76 9.54 -1.77 -0.89
CA GLY A 76 9.24 -1.47 -2.28
C GLY A 76 10.43 -1.85 -3.16
N MET A 77 10.21 -2.76 -4.11
CA MET A 77 11.19 -3.12 -5.12
C MET A 77 10.67 -2.64 -6.48
N LYS A 78 11.33 -1.68 -7.09
CA LYS A 78 11.06 -1.34 -8.50
C LYS A 78 11.98 -2.17 -9.37
N ALA A 79 11.47 -3.29 -9.88
CA ALA A 79 12.04 -3.87 -11.08
C ALA A 79 11.96 -2.82 -12.20
N ALA A 80 12.96 -2.78 -13.09
CA ALA A 80 12.95 -1.91 -14.27
C ALA A 80 11.56 -1.97 -14.93
N LYS A 81 11.01 -0.80 -15.33
CA LYS A 81 9.63 -0.63 -15.82
C LYS A 81 9.22 -1.77 -16.76
N ASN A 82 8.59 -2.80 -16.21
CA ASN A 82 7.84 -3.74 -17.00
C ASN A 82 6.52 -3.06 -17.27
N ASP A 83 6.28 -2.75 -18.54
CA ASP A 83 5.00 -2.25 -19.02
C ASP A 83 3.98 -3.39 -18.87
N HIS A 84 3.44 -3.52 -17.66
CA HIS A 84 2.48 -4.57 -17.34
C HIS A 84 1.14 -4.19 -17.95
N THR A 85 0.66 -5.01 -18.88
CA THR A 85 -0.70 -4.92 -19.41
C THR A 85 -1.70 -4.98 -18.25
N ARG A 86 -2.43 -3.88 -18.03
CA ARG A 86 -3.53 -3.86 -17.06
C ARG A 86 -4.73 -4.57 -17.68
N TYR A 87 -5.04 -5.75 -17.16
CA TYR A 87 -6.26 -6.47 -17.51
C TYR A 87 -7.48 -5.85 -16.82
N PHE A 88 -8.62 -5.95 -17.48
CA PHE A 88 -9.91 -5.63 -16.88
C PHE A 88 -10.14 -6.47 -15.62
N LYS A 89 -10.60 -5.82 -14.55
CA LYS A 89 -11.01 -6.47 -13.30
C LYS A 89 -12.46 -6.14 -13.05
N PHE A 90 -13.27 -7.18 -12.89
CA PHE A 90 -14.65 -7.03 -12.45
C PHE A 90 -14.67 -6.87 -10.92
N LEU A 91 -15.40 -5.87 -10.43
CA LEU A 91 -15.60 -5.68 -8.99
C LEU A 91 -16.99 -6.16 -8.63
N ASN A 92 -17.07 -7.14 -7.72
CA ASN A 92 -18.35 -7.78 -7.38
C ASN A 92 -19.40 -6.78 -6.89
N PHE A 93 -19.02 -5.74 -6.14
CA PHE A 93 -19.97 -4.73 -5.65
C PHE A 93 -20.72 -3.98 -6.76
N TRP A 94 -20.23 -4.02 -8.01
CA TRP A 94 -20.95 -3.47 -9.14
C TRP A 94 -22.30 -4.12 -9.33
N THR A 95 -22.46 -5.40 -8.99
CA THR A 95 -23.76 -6.10 -9.11
C THR A 95 -24.81 -5.56 -8.15
N ASP A 96 -24.38 -4.90 -7.08
CA ASP A 96 -25.27 -4.34 -6.06
C ASP A 96 -25.77 -2.94 -6.43
N GLN A 97 -25.26 -2.37 -7.54
CA GLN A 97 -25.66 -1.05 -8.01
C GLN A 97 -26.95 -1.13 -8.83
N PHE A 98 -27.89 -0.22 -8.55
CA PHE A 98 -29.23 -0.24 -9.14
C PHE A 98 -29.23 -0.18 -10.69
N ASN A 99 -28.26 0.52 -11.29
CA ASN A 99 -28.14 0.73 -12.74
C ASN A 99 -27.24 -0.30 -13.44
N PHE A 100 -26.62 -1.23 -12.71
CA PHE A 100 -25.65 -2.16 -13.29
C PHE A 100 -26.24 -3.01 -14.41
N LEU A 101 -27.39 -3.64 -14.17
CA LEU A 101 -28.05 -4.49 -15.17
C LEU A 101 -28.51 -3.69 -16.39
N ASP A 102 -28.94 -2.45 -16.21
CA ASP A 102 -29.33 -1.56 -17.31
C ASP A 102 -28.15 -1.24 -18.23
N ILE A 103 -26.97 -0.97 -17.65
CA ILE A 103 -25.74 -0.72 -18.40
C ILE A 103 -25.31 -1.97 -19.18
N VAL A 104 -25.37 -3.14 -18.54
CA VAL A 104 -25.05 -4.42 -19.20
C VAL A 104 -26.00 -4.67 -20.36
N LYS A 105 -27.31 -4.49 -20.15
CA LYS A 105 -28.35 -4.66 -21.17
C LYS A 105 -28.15 -3.73 -22.35
N ALA A 106 -27.95 -2.43 -22.09
CA ALA A 106 -27.68 -1.44 -23.13
C ALA A 106 -26.41 -1.77 -23.93
N CYS A 107 -25.37 -2.30 -23.29
CA CYS A 107 -24.17 -2.79 -23.96
C CYS A 107 -24.45 -4.03 -24.81
N TRP A 108 -25.33 -4.93 -24.38
CA TRP A 108 -25.61 -6.18 -25.07
C TRP A 108 -26.57 -6.03 -26.25
N GLU A 109 -27.50 -5.09 -26.20
CA GLU A 109 -28.50 -4.86 -27.25
C GLU A 109 -27.91 -4.19 -28.50
N ARG A 110 -26.80 -3.46 -28.35
CA ARG A 110 -26.09 -2.88 -29.49
C ARG A 110 -25.62 -3.96 -30.48
N LYS A 111 -26.08 -3.85 -31.72
CA LYS A 111 -25.75 -4.76 -32.82
C LYS A 111 -24.24 -4.76 -33.09
N VAL A 112 -23.75 -5.94 -33.43
CA VAL A 112 -22.38 -6.20 -33.90
C VAL A 112 -22.52 -7.18 -35.05
N GLU A 113 -21.86 -6.88 -36.16
CA GLU A 113 -21.81 -7.72 -37.36
C GLU A 113 -20.65 -8.71 -37.30
N GLY A 114 -20.74 -9.78 -38.08
CA GLY A 114 -19.74 -10.86 -38.12
C GLY A 114 -20.26 -12.17 -37.52
N ASN A 115 -19.37 -13.17 -37.40
CA ASN A 115 -19.74 -14.48 -36.86
C ASN A 115 -20.07 -14.42 -35.36
N ASN A 116 -20.70 -15.47 -34.84
CA ASN A 116 -21.18 -15.51 -33.45
C ASN A 116 -20.06 -15.29 -32.42
N MET A 117 -18.87 -15.86 -32.66
CA MET A 117 -17.72 -15.72 -31.76
C MET A 117 -17.19 -14.28 -31.73
N TRP A 118 -17.09 -13.64 -32.89
CA TRP A 118 -16.69 -12.25 -33.03
C TRP A 118 -17.69 -11.31 -32.36
N ARG A 119 -18.99 -11.54 -32.57
CA ARG A 119 -20.07 -10.78 -31.92
C ARG A 119 -19.97 -10.86 -30.39
N PHE A 120 -19.73 -12.06 -29.86
CA PHE A 120 -19.55 -12.27 -28.43
C PHE A 120 -18.31 -11.56 -27.88
N HIS A 121 -17.16 -11.73 -28.53
CA HIS A 121 -15.90 -11.07 -28.14
C HIS A 121 -16.03 -9.54 -28.12
N GLN A 122 -16.61 -8.94 -29.17
CA GLN A 122 -16.79 -7.49 -29.24
C GLN A 122 -17.75 -6.96 -28.18
N LYS A 123 -18.82 -7.71 -27.86
CA LYS A 123 -19.73 -7.34 -26.77
C LYS A 123 -19.03 -7.35 -25.41
N LEU A 124 -18.21 -8.37 -25.14
CA LEU A 124 -17.40 -8.43 -23.90
C LEU A 124 -16.38 -7.28 -23.84
N LYS A 125 -15.62 -7.06 -24.91
CA LYS A 125 -14.62 -5.98 -24.99
C LYS A 125 -15.27 -4.62 -24.72
N ARG A 126 -16.43 -4.37 -25.35
CA ARG A 126 -17.23 -3.15 -25.12
C ARG A 126 -17.68 -3.07 -23.67
N LEU A 127 -18.28 -4.13 -23.12
CA LEU A 127 -18.75 -4.14 -21.73
C LEU A 127 -17.63 -3.86 -20.74
N SER A 128 -16.46 -4.48 -20.90
CA SER A 128 -15.29 -4.23 -20.04
C SER A 128 -14.87 -2.76 -20.06
N SER A 129 -14.83 -2.14 -21.24
CA SER A 129 -14.52 -0.71 -21.36
C SER A 129 -15.60 0.18 -20.75
N THR A 130 -16.87 -0.12 -21.01
CA THR A 130 -18.00 0.66 -20.48
C THR A 130 -18.04 0.59 -18.95
N LEU A 131 -17.92 -0.61 -18.37
CA LEU A 131 -17.91 -0.79 -16.91
C LEU A 131 -16.71 -0.12 -16.26
N SER A 132 -15.55 -0.14 -16.91
CA SER A 132 -14.35 0.53 -16.40
C SER A 132 -14.51 2.06 -16.36
N ASN A 133 -15.12 2.65 -17.39
CA ASN A 133 -15.39 4.08 -17.44
C ASN A 133 -16.49 4.46 -16.45
N TRP A 134 -17.61 3.74 -16.45
CA TRP A 134 -18.71 3.95 -15.52
C TRP A 134 -18.24 3.84 -14.07
N SER A 135 -17.47 2.81 -13.73
CA SER A 135 -16.94 2.66 -12.36
C SER A 135 -16.03 3.82 -11.96
N ARG A 136 -15.28 4.38 -12.90
CA ARG A 136 -14.41 5.53 -12.65
C ARG A 136 -15.19 6.83 -12.50
N GLU A 137 -16.29 6.99 -13.24
CA GLU A 137 -17.16 8.16 -13.17
C GLU A 137 -18.01 8.17 -11.88
N GLU A 138 -18.63 7.04 -11.54
CA GLU A 138 -19.51 6.94 -10.37
C GLU A 138 -18.74 6.81 -9.06
N PHE A 139 -17.73 5.95 -9.01
CA PHE A 139 -17.04 5.60 -7.75
C PHE A 139 -15.63 6.19 -7.64
N GLY A 140 -15.07 6.68 -8.75
CA GLY A 140 -13.69 7.16 -8.79
C GLY A 140 -12.69 6.05 -8.42
N ASP A 141 -11.64 6.44 -7.72
CA ASP A 141 -10.74 5.48 -7.08
C ASP A 141 -11.25 5.20 -5.66
N VAL A 142 -11.87 4.02 -5.49
CA VAL A 142 -12.41 3.54 -4.21
C VAL A 142 -11.32 3.47 -3.13
N PHE A 143 -10.04 3.33 -3.51
CA PHE A 143 -8.92 3.27 -2.59
C PHE A 143 -8.44 4.66 -2.13
N ASN A 144 -8.90 5.76 -2.73
CA ASN A 144 -8.52 7.10 -2.28
C ASN A 144 -8.93 7.34 -0.82
N LYS A 145 -10.13 6.91 -0.42
CA LYS A 145 -10.58 7.05 0.97
C LYS A 145 -9.66 6.30 1.93
N VAL A 146 -9.28 5.06 1.57
CA VAL A 146 -8.34 4.26 2.37
C VAL A 146 -7.02 5.01 2.54
N LYS A 147 -6.46 5.50 1.43
CA LYS A 147 -5.22 6.29 1.42
C LYS A 147 -5.32 7.55 2.27
N ASP A 148 -6.43 8.27 2.19
CA ASP A 148 -6.67 9.47 3.02
C ASP A 148 -6.69 9.14 4.51
N TYR A 149 -7.34 8.02 4.89
CA TYR A 149 -7.35 7.58 6.28
C TYR A 149 -5.97 7.11 6.75
N GLU A 150 -5.23 6.38 5.93
CA GLU A 150 -3.84 5.99 6.24
C GLU A 150 -2.96 7.21 6.50
N GLN A 151 -3.08 8.26 5.68
CA GLN A 151 -2.35 9.52 5.87
C GLN A 151 -2.75 10.24 7.16
N LYS A 152 -4.04 10.27 7.49
CA LYS A 152 -4.53 10.87 8.75
C LYS A 152 -3.97 10.15 9.97
N VAL A 153 -3.95 8.81 9.94
CA VAL A 153 -3.36 8.00 11.02
C VAL A 153 -1.87 8.28 11.12
N GLN A 154 -1.14 8.27 10.00
CA GLN A 154 0.28 8.55 9.98
C GLN A 154 0.60 9.93 10.61
N ALA A 155 -0.13 10.98 10.21
CA ALA A 155 0.06 12.32 10.74
C ALA A 155 -0.28 12.42 12.24
N ALA A 156 -1.29 11.68 12.72
CA ALA A 156 -1.64 11.64 14.13
C ALA A 156 -0.54 10.94 14.95
N GLU A 157 -0.01 9.82 14.47
CA GLU A 157 1.10 9.11 15.11
C GLU A 157 2.39 9.95 15.14
N GLU A 158 2.70 10.68 14.06
CA GLU A 158 3.82 11.62 14.03
C GLU A 158 3.67 12.74 15.06
N LYS A 159 2.47 13.32 15.19
CA LYS A 159 2.18 14.33 16.23
C LYS A 159 2.33 13.79 17.63
N LEU A 160 1.95 12.53 17.88
CA LEU A 160 2.12 11.89 19.18
C LEU A 160 3.59 11.65 19.52
N ILE A 161 4.41 11.33 18.52
CA ILE A 161 5.85 11.16 18.69
C ILE A 161 6.52 12.50 19.00
N GLN A 162 6.10 13.58 18.33
CA GLN A 162 6.66 14.92 18.52
C GLN A 162 6.20 15.55 19.84
N ASP A 163 4.90 15.51 20.12
CA ASP A 163 4.25 16.11 21.29
C ASP A 163 3.47 15.02 22.05
N CYS A 164 4.11 14.40 23.03
CA CYS A 164 3.52 13.33 23.82
C CYS A 164 2.55 13.89 24.87
N ILE A 165 1.34 14.27 24.44
CA ILE A 165 0.24 14.79 25.28
C ILE A 165 -0.99 13.89 25.14
N ASP A 166 -1.79 13.73 26.20
CA ASP A 166 -2.90 12.76 26.26
C ASP A 166 -3.95 13.02 25.17
N THR A 167 -4.14 14.29 24.79
CA THR A 167 -5.05 14.72 23.73
C THR A 167 -4.65 14.19 22.34
N ASN A 168 -3.36 13.95 22.09
CA ASN A 168 -2.88 13.39 20.82
C ASN A 168 -3.09 11.87 20.78
N ARG A 169 -3.07 11.20 21.92
CA ARG A 169 -3.33 9.75 22.03
C ARG A 169 -4.77 9.41 21.67
N ALA A 170 -5.73 10.20 22.14
CA ALA A 170 -7.16 10.00 21.87
C ALA A 170 -7.53 10.13 20.39
N LYS A 171 -6.66 10.71 19.54
CA LYS A 171 -6.91 10.89 18.10
C LYS A 171 -6.48 9.67 17.26
N ILE A 172 -5.80 8.69 17.85
CA ILE A 172 -5.26 7.50 17.18
C ILE A 172 -6.07 6.24 17.53
N ALA A 173 -6.81 6.28 18.65
CA ALA A 173 -7.74 5.23 19.06
C ALA A 173 -9.10 5.43 18.39
#